data_AF-A0A0D7Q4M4-F1
#
_entry.id   AF-A0A0D7Q4M4-F1
#
_cell.length_a   1.000
_cell.length_b   1.000
_cell.length_c   1.000
_cell.angle_alpha   90.00
_cell.angle_beta   90.00
_cell.angle_gamma   90.00
#
_symmetry.space_group_name_H-M   'P 1'
#
loop_
_entity.id
_entity.type
_entity.pdbx_description
1 polymer ?
#
loop_
_entity_poly.entity_id
_entity_poly.type
_entity_poly.pdbx_seq_one_letter_code
_entity_poly.pdbx_strand_id
1 'polypeptide(L)'
;MFDEIRYRWTLRKHLKAQHALYRAYDETPVDDEDADVSPRRGMKNDLIYQTQATDYFRSKHLVEKAYRYHMPIPHDDESWIQPSGAPERFLTTAAAQKLRADIRAEQKAEWDYWANRVTLALALFGSMLGVFNLFK
;
A
#
# COMPACT_ATOMS: atom_id res chain seq x y z
N MET A 1 -3.26 -12.13 8.18
CA MET A 1 -1.81 -12.24 7.92
C MET A 1 -1.51 -12.72 6.50
N PHE A 2 -2.15 -13.79 6.03
CA PHE A 2 -1.99 -14.29 4.65
C PHE A 2 -2.36 -13.28 3.56
N ASP A 3 -3.42 -12.50 3.75
CA ASP A 3 -3.83 -11.48 2.75
C ASP A 3 -2.77 -10.40 2.54
N GLU A 4 -2.08 -9.99 3.60
CA GLU A 4 -1.01 -9.00 3.52
C GLU A 4 0.21 -9.55 2.78
N ILE A 5 0.55 -10.83 3.01
CA ILE A 5 1.63 -11.51 2.30
C ILE A 5 1.27 -11.63 0.81
N ARG A 6 0.03 -12.04 0.51
CA ARG A 6 -0.47 -12.16 -0.86
C ARG A 6 -0.46 -10.80 -1.57
N TYR A 7 -0.92 -9.74 -0.91
CA TYR A 7 -0.87 -8.37 -1.43
C TYR A 7 0.57 -7.93 -1.74
N ARG A 8 1.52 -8.15 -0.82
CA ARG A 8 2.92 -7.77 -1.05
C ARG A 8 3.54 -8.55 -2.22
N TRP A 9 3.19 -9.82 -2.36
CA TRP A 9 3.66 -10.65 -3.46
C TRP A 9 3.09 -10.17 -4.81
N THR A 10 1.78 -9.92 -4.90
CA THR A 10 1.15 -9.41 -6.12
C THR A 10 1.68 -8.03 -6.47
N LEU A 11 1.83 -7.13 -5.49
CA LEU A 11 2.39 -5.81 -5.71
C LEU A 11 3.82 -5.88 -6.25
N ARG A 12 4.66 -6.76 -5.72
CA ARG A 12 6.01 -6.99 -6.25
C ARG A 12 5.99 -7.48 -7.70
N LYS A 13 5.04 -8.35 -8.04
CA LYS A 13 4.87 -8.83 -9.43
C LYS A 13 4.52 -7.67 -10.37
N HIS A 14 3.57 -6.80 -9.99
CA HIS A 14 3.21 -5.61 -10.76
C HIS A 14 4.39 -4.65 -10.94
N LEU A 15 5.10 -4.35 -9.86
CA LEU A 15 6.27 -3.46 -9.91
C LEU A 15 7.40 -4.01 -10.77
N LYS A 16 7.65 -5.33 -10.73
CA LYS A 16 8.65 -5.97 -11.58
C LYS A 16 8.27 -5.87 -13.06
N ALA A 17 7.00 -6.09 -13.39
CA ALA A 17 6.50 -5.96 -14.76
C ALA A 17 6.58 -4.52 -15.25
N GLN A 18 6.24 -3.55 -14.39
CA GLN A 18 6.37 -2.12 -14.68
C GLN A 18 7.82 -1.70 -14.92
N HIS A 19 8.75 -2.15 -14.08
CA HIS A 19 10.17 -1.87 -14.25
C HIS A 19 10.74 -2.48 -15.55
N ALA A 20 10.27 -3.66 -15.94
CA ALA A 20 10.65 -4.27 -17.21
C ALA A 20 10.14 -3.45 -18.41
N LEU A 21 8.91 -2.91 -18.33
CA LEU A 21 8.36 -2.03 -19.36
C LEU A 21 9.07 -0.68 -19.44
N TYR A 22 9.42 -0.06 -18.30
CA TYR A 22 10.25 1.15 -18.28
C TYR A 22 11.59 0.91 -18.99
N ARG A 23 12.25 -0.21 -18.66
CA ARG A 23 13.53 -0.55 -19.28
C ARG A 23 13.41 -0.75 -20.79
N ALA A 24 12.38 -1.47 -21.24
CA ALA A 24 12.12 -1.66 -22.66
C ALA A 24 11.81 -0.34 -23.38
N TYR A 25 11.08 0.56 -22.73
CA TYR A 25 10.79 1.89 -23.25
C TYR A 25 12.05 2.75 -23.42
N ASP A 26 12.93 2.74 -22.42
CA ASP A 26 14.19 3.49 -22.44
C ASP A 26 15.19 2.96 -23.48
N GLU A 27 15.20 1.64 -23.70
CA GLU A 27 16.06 0.97 -24.68
C GLU A 27 15.53 1.12 -26.13
N THR A 28 14.30 1.59 -26.33
CA THR A 28 13.71 1.76 -27.66
C THR A 28 14.24 3.04 -28.34
N PRO A 29 14.90 2.94 -29.51
CA PRO A 29 15.44 4.10 -30.22
C PRO A 29 14.32 5.10 -30.58
N VAL A 30 14.66 6.39 -30.57
CA VAL A 30 13.77 7.46 -31.03
C VAL A 30 13.96 7.56 -32.54
N ASP A 31 13.07 6.93 -33.31
CA ASP A 31 12.97 7.25 -34.75
C ASP A 31 12.18 8.55 -34.89
N ASP A 32 12.86 9.60 -35.35
CA ASP A 32 12.31 10.94 -35.53
C ASP A 32 11.39 11.07 -36.77
N GLU A 33 11.30 10.05 -37.62
CA GLU A 33 10.69 10.18 -38.95
C GLU A 33 9.17 9.90 -39.01
N ASP A 34 8.55 9.20 -38.04
CA ASP A 34 7.09 8.98 -38.04
C ASP A 34 6.49 8.84 -36.62
N ALA A 35 6.08 9.98 -36.04
CA ALA A 35 5.53 10.05 -34.68
C ALA A 35 4.19 9.29 -34.48
N ASP A 36 3.46 8.96 -35.55
CA ASP A 36 2.14 8.32 -35.47
C ASP A 36 2.19 6.77 -35.41
N VAL A 37 3.31 6.14 -35.80
CA VAL A 37 3.44 4.65 -35.84
C VAL A 37 4.60 4.13 -34.97
N SER A 38 5.32 5.02 -34.27
CA SER A 38 6.47 4.64 -33.45
C SER A 38 6.10 3.59 -32.37
N PRO A 39 6.83 2.46 -32.28
CA PRO A 39 6.69 1.46 -31.20
C PRO A 39 6.73 2.08 -29.80
N ARG A 40 7.43 3.19 -29.66
CA ARG A 40 7.57 3.97 -28.43
C ARG A 40 6.23 4.56 -27.95
N ARG A 41 5.31 4.91 -28.86
CA ARG A 41 3.98 5.41 -28.48
C ARG A 41 3.11 4.32 -27.88
N GLY A 42 3.12 3.12 -28.46
CA GLY A 42 2.43 1.94 -27.92
C GLY A 42 2.93 1.61 -26.51
N MET A 43 4.25 1.52 -26.34
CA MET A 43 4.87 1.27 -25.04
C MET A 43 4.56 2.36 -24.01
N LYS A 44 4.50 3.63 -24.42
CA LYS A 44 4.10 4.75 -23.53
C LYS A 44 2.66 4.55 -23.01
N ASN A 45 1.74 4.16 -23.88
CA ASN A 45 0.37 3.88 -23.47
C ASN A 45 0.31 2.69 -22.52
N ASP A 46 1.00 1.59 -22.82
CA ASP A 46 1.08 0.42 -21.94
C ASP A 46 1.62 0.78 -20.55
N LEU A 47 2.62 1.65 -20.50
CA LEU A 47 3.22 2.14 -19.26
C LEU A 47 2.25 2.98 -18.44
N ILE A 48 1.45 3.84 -19.10
CA ILE A 48 0.38 4.61 -18.45
C ILE A 48 -0.68 3.65 -17.89
N TYR A 49 -1.17 2.70 -18.68
CA TYR A 49 -2.17 1.72 -18.24
C TYR A 49 -1.66 0.90 -17.05
N GLN A 50 -0.42 0.43 -17.08
CA GLN A 50 0.12 -0.38 -16.01
C GLN A 50 0.36 0.43 -14.73
N THR A 51 0.73 1.70 -14.87
CA THR A 51 0.84 2.62 -13.73
C THR A 51 -0.52 2.85 -13.08
N GLN A 52 -1.54 3.17 -13.87
CA GLN A 52 -2.92 3.34 -13.39
C GLN A 52 -3.44 2.06 -12.72
N ALA A 53 -3.21 0.88 -13.31
CA ALA A 53 -3.60 -0.39 -12.73
C ALA A 53 -2.92 -0.66 -11.37
N THR A 54 -1.65 -0.28 -11.25
CA THR A 54 -0.88 -0.42 -10.00
C THR A 54 -1.43 0.52 -8.91
N ASP A 55 -1.74 1.76 -9.26
CA ASP A 55 -2.26 2.75 -8.30
C ASP A 55 -3.70 2.45 -7.90
N TYR A 56 -4.51 1.95 -8.82
CA TYR A 56 -5.82 1.38 -8.51
C TYR A 56 -5.71 0.22 -7.52
N PHE A 57 -4.87 -0.77 -7.80
CA PHE A 57 -4.66 -1.93 -6.93
C PHE A 57 -4.20 -1.50 -5.53
N ARG A 58 -3.30 -0.51 -5.44
CA ARG A 58 -2.84 0.05 -4.17
C ARG A 58 -3.95 0.76 -3.42
N SER A 59 -4.74 1.57 -4.11
CA SER A 59 -5.83 2.35 -3.52
C SER A 59 -6.90 1.43 -2.94
N LYS A 60 -7.29 0.39 -3.69
CA LYS A 60 -8.26 -0.62 -3.22
C LYS A 60 -7.81 -1.29 -1.93
N HIS A 61 -6.54 -1.73 -1.86
CA HIS A 61 -5.99 -2.34 -0.65
C HIS A 61 -5.94 -1.37 0.54
N LEU A 62 -5.62 -0.10 0.30
CA LEU A 62 -5.61 0.91 1.36
C LEU A 62 -7.00 1.19 1.90
N VAL A 63 -7.99 1.29 1.03
CA VAL A 63 -9.39 1.48 1.41
C VAL A 63 -9.89 0.28 2.23
N GLU A 64 -9.58 -0.95 1.81
CA GLU A 64 -9.94 -2.15 2.58
C GLU A 64 -9.28 -2.16 3.97
N LYS A 65 -8.02 -1.74 4.07
CA LYS A 65 -7.35 -1.57 5.36
C LYS A 65 -7.97 -0.46 6.20
N ALA A 66 -8.31 0.67 5.60
CA ALA A 66 -8.96 1.77 6.28
C ALA A 66 -10.29 1.31 6.89
N TYR A 67 -11.10 0.55 6.15
CA TYR A 67 -12.31 -0.08 6.69
C TYR A 67 -12.03 -1.01 7.87
N ARG A 68 -10.98 -1.85 7.78
CA ARG A 68 -10.62 -2.79 8.84
C ARG A 68 -10.20 -2.09 10.14
N TYR A 69 -9.52 -0.95 10.02
CA TYR A 69 -9.07 -0.14 11.16
C TYR A 69 -10.03 1.01 11.48
N HIS A 70 -11.23 1.04 10.88
CA HIS A 70 -12.22 2.11 11.07
C HIS A 70 -11.68 3.54 10.82
N MET A 71 -10.69 3.67 9.94
CA MET A 71 -10.11 4.97 9.59
C MET A 71 -11.00 5.75 8.62
N PRO A 72 -11.05 7.09 8.73
CA PRO A 72 -11.83 7.92 7.82
C PRO A 72 -11.29 7.79 6.38
N ILE A 73 -12.17 7.44 5.45
CA ILE A 73 -11.87 7.41 4.03
C ILE A 73 -12.23 8.79 3.45
N PRO A 74 -11.34 9.43 2.66
CA PRO A 74 -11.65 10.71 2.06
C PRO A 74 -12.84 10.60 1.10
N HIS A 75 -13.76 11.56 1.20
CA HIS A 75 -14.97 11.65 0.37
C HIS A 75 -14.92 12.83 -0.62
N ASP A 76 -13.94 13.72 -0.48
CA ASP A 76 -13.71 14.85 -1.37
C ASP A 76 -13.20 14.39 -2.74
N ASP A 77 -13.69 15.03 -3.80
CA ASP A 77 -13.30 14.67 -5.17
C ASP A 77 -11.82 14.91 -5.45
N GLU A 78 -11.16 15.83 -4.73
CA GLU A 78 -9.73 16.12 -4.86
C GLU A 78 -8.82 14.96 -4.41
N SER A 79 -9.32 14.09 -3.54
CA SER A 79 -8.61 12.90 -3.06
C SER A 79 -8.68 11.70 -4.02
N TRP A 80 -9.50 11.80 -5.06
CA TRP A 80 -9.74 10.73 -6.03
C TRP A 80 -9.42 11.18 -7.46
N ILE A 81 -8.75 10.32 -8.22
CA ILE A 81 -8.52 10.52 -9.65
C ILE A 81 -9.18 9.37 -10.41
N GLN A 82 -9.85 9.70 -11.51
CA GLN A 82 -10.36 8.74 -12.48
C GLN A 82 -9.89 9.16 -13.89
N PRO A 83 -8.70 8.70 -14.32
CA PRO A 83 -8.20 8.98 -15.66
C PRO A 83 -9.12 8.38 -16.73
N SER A 84 -9.10 8.96 -17.93
CA SER A 84 -9.78 8.38 -19.08
C SER A 84 -9.25 6.98 -19.37
N GLY A 85 -10.14 5.99 -19.45
CA GLY A 85 -9.79 4.58 -19.62
C GLY A 85 -9.50 3.80 -18.33
N ALA A 86 -9.51 4.44 -17.15
CA ALA A 86 -9.43 3.72 -15.88
C ALA A 86 -10.79 3.10 -15.53
N PRO A 87 -10.82 1.84 -15.07
CA PRO A 87 -12.07 1.14 -14.76
C PRO A 87 -12.82 1.76 -13.57
N GLU A 88 -12.08 2.29 -12.59
CA GLU A 88 -12.60 2.85 -11.35
C GLU A 88 -11.72 3.99 -10.86
N ARG A 89 -12.28 4.87 -10.01
CA ARG A 89 -11.52 5.92 -9.32
C ARG A 89 -10.52 5.33 -8.34
N PHE A 90 -9.36 5.96 -8.20
CA PHE A 90 -8.33 5.58 -7.25
C PHE A 90 -7.78 6.81 -6.51
N LEU A 91 -7.11 6.58 -5.39
CA LEU A 91 -6.64 7.67 -4.53
C LEU A 91 -5.49 8.43 -5.20
N THR A 92 -5.47 9.75 -5.01
CA THR A 92 -4.29 10.54 -5.36
C THR A 92 -3.10 10.13 -4.51
N THR A 93 -1.89 10.44 -4.97
CA THR A 93 -0.68 10.11 -4.22
C THR A 93 -0.69 10.74 -2.83
N ALA A 94 -1.18 11.98 -2.71
CA ALA A 94 -1.31 12.69 -1.45
C ALA A 94 -2.34 12.04 -0.51
N ALA A 95 -3.54 11.73 -1.02
CA ALA A 95 -4.59 11.07 -0.25
C ALA A 95 -4.16 9.66 0.21
N ALA A 96 -3.51 8.90 -0.68
CA ALA A 96 -2.97 7.59 -0.35
C ALA A 96 -1.86 7.64 0.71
N GLN A 97 -1.00 8.68 0.68
CA GLN A 97 0.03 8.88 1.71
C GLN A 97 -0.58 9.21 3.07
N LYS A 98 -1.56 10.11 3.10
CA LYS A 98 -2.30 10.47 4.32
C LYS A 98 -2.97 9.23 4.92
N LEU A 99 -3.76 8.50 4.13
CA LEU A 99 -4.46 7.29 4.59
C LEU A 99 -3.49 6.21 5.10
N ARG A 100 -2.30 6.07 4.48
CA ARG A 100 -1.25 5.18 4.98
C ARG A 100 -0.68 5.62 6.32
N ALA A 101 -0.48 6.93 6.52
CA ALA A 101 0.02 7.47 7.78
C ALA A 101 -1.00 7.22 8.91
N ASP A 102 -2.27 7.49 8.61
CA ASP A 102 -3.40 7.27 9.51
C ASP A 102 -3.50 5.79 9.93
N ILE A 103 -3.47 4.86 8.96
CA ILE A 103 -3.48 3.41 9.24
C ILE A 103 -2.28 3.00 10.12
N ARG A 104 -1.08 3.56 9.87
CA ARG A 104 0.10 3.24 10.68
C ARG A 104 0.00 3.77 12.11
N ALA A 105 -0.60 4.95 12.30
CA ALA A 105 -0.83 5.51 13.61
C ALA A 105 -1.74 4.61 14.43
N GLU A 106 -2.83 4.13 13.83
CA GLU A 106 -3.78 3.22 14.50
C GLU A 106 -3.13 1.86 14.85
N GLN A 107 -2.41 1.27 13.89
CA GLN A 107 -1.67 0.03 14.14
C GLN A 107 -0.66 0.16 15.29
N LYS A 108 0.00 1.31 15.39
CA LYS A 108 0.91 1.59 16.49
C LYS A 108 0.16 1.72 17.81
N ALA A 109 -0.98 2.41 17.83
CA ALA A 109 -1.80 2.55 19.02
C ALA A 109 -2.31 1.19 19.54
N GLU A 110 -2.79 0.31 18.65
CA GLU A 110 -3.17 -1.06 19.00
C GLU A 110 -2.00 -1.87 19.57
N TRP A 111 -0.82 -1.74 18.96
CA TRP A 111 0.38 -2.42 19.43
C TRP A 111 0.81 -1.91 20.81
N ASP A 112 0.88 -0.60 21.01
CA ASP A 112 1.27 0.03 22.28
C ASP A 112 0.29 -0.36 23.40
N TYR A 113 -1.00 -0.46 23.09
CA TYR A 113 -2.02 -0.97 24.01
C TYR A 113 -1.76 -2.42 24.43
N TRP A 114 -1.46 -3.30 23.47
CA TRP A 114 -1.15 -4.70 23.77
C TRP A 114 0.17 -4.85 24.52
N ALA A 115 1.19 -4.10 24.15
CA ALA A 115 2.49 -4.08 24.81
C ALA A 115 2.33 -3.73 26.30
N ASN A 116 1.59 -2.66 26.61
CA ASN A 116 1.32 -2.25 27.99
C ASN A 116 0.61 -3.35 28.80
N ARG A 117 -0.35 -4.06 28.21
CA ARG A 117 -1.06 -5.17 28.86
C ARG A 117 -0.15 -6.35 29.14
N VAL A 118 0.70 -6.72 28.19
CA VAL A 118 1.66 -7.82 28.37
C VAL A 118 2.69 -7.46 29.44
N THR A 119 3.20 -6.24 29.45
CA THR A 119 4.12 -5.77 30.49
C THR A 119 3.48 -5.82 31.87
N LEU A 120 2.21 -5.39 32.00
CA LEU A 120 1.48 -5.45 33.27
C LEU A 120 1.22 -6.90 33.72
N ALA A 121 0.85 -7.79 32.80
CA ALA A 121 0.70 -9.21 33.09
C ALA A 121 2.02 -9.84 33.57
N LEU A 122 3.14 -9.56 32.89
CA LEU A 122 4.47 -10.03 33.29
C LEU A 122 4.89 -9.50 34.66
N ALA A 123 4.61 -8.23 34.96
CA ALA A 123 4.87 -7.64 36.27
C ALA A 123 4.07 -8.33 37.39
N LEU A 124 2.79 -8.64 37.14
CA LEU A 124 1.96 -9.40 38.07
C LEU A 124 2.51 -10.81 38.29
N PHE A 125 2.86 -11.55 37.22
CA PHE A 125 3.47 -12.87 37.33
C PHE A 125 4.79 -12.84 38.10
N GLY A 126 5.65 -11.85 37.84
CA GLY A 126 6.89 -11.65 38.59
C GLY A 126 6.65 -11.40 40.08
N SER A 127 5.64 -10.58 40.42
CA SER A 127 5.27 -10.32 41.81
C SER A 127 4.77 -11.58 42.53
N MET A 128 3.94 -12.40 41.86
CA MET A 128 3.42 -13.64 42.44
C MET A 128 4.54 -14.66 42.66
N LEU A 129 5.41 -14.86 41.66
CA LEU A 129 6.55 -15.77 41.79
C LEU A 129 7.54 -15.32 42.87
N GLY A 130 7.78 -14.02 43.01
CA GLY A 130 8.61 -13.46 44.09
C GLY A 130 8.03 -13.72 45.48
N VAL A 131 6.70 -13.59 45.64
CA VAL A 131 6.02 -13.91 46.89
C VAL A 131 6.08 -15.41 47.20
N PHE A 132 5.85 -16.29 46.22
CA PHE A 132 5.95 -17.75 46.43
C PHE A 132 7.36 -18.22 46.79
N ASN A 133 8.41 -17.56 46.29
CA ASN A 133 9.80 -17.88 46.65
C ASN A 133 10.20 -17.41 48.06
N LEU A 134 9.43 -16.50 48.67
CA LEU A 134 9.66 -15.96 50.01
C LEU A 134 9.05 -16.84 51.12
N PHE A 135 8.11 -17.72 50.76
CA PHE A 135 7.43 -18.66 51.66
C PHE A 135 7.96 -20.11 51.56
N LYS A 136 9.14 -20.30 50.97
CA LYS A 136 9.82 -21.60 50.84
C LYS A 136 11.17 -21.55 51.54
#